data_AF-A0AA38C6W8-F1
#
_entry.id   AF-A0AA38C6W8-F1
#
_cell.length_a   1.000
_cell.length_b   1.000
_cell.length_c   1.000
_cell.angle_alpha   90.00
_cell.angle_beta   90.00
_cell.angle_gamma   90.00
#
_symmetry.space_group_name_H-M   'P 1'
#
loop_
_entity.id
_entity.type
_entity.pdbx_description
1 polymer ?
#
loop_
_entity_poly.entity_id
_entity_poly.type
_entity_poly.pdbx_seq_one_letter_code
_entity_poly.pdbx_strand_id
1 'polypeptide(L)'
;FQWQHQYRRQYPNEFLQKPMTKEREDRAIDFMPAPRVTEADKLNDRRSLQRALDRRLFLIIHGTPYGASEDRPVWHFPEKLYAGEETLRKCAESALQSIIGCLSNVFFVGNAPCGHLVVQSKQHGDKDAANFK
;
A
#
# COMPACT_ATOMS: atom_id res chain seq x y z
N PHE A 1 33.15 -22.06 18.68
CA PHE A 1 32.12 -23.00 19.18
C PHE A 1 31.35 -23.55 17.99
N GLN A 2 31.72 -24.72 17.48
CA GLN A 2 31.06 -25.42 16.36
C GLN A 2 30.18 -26.52 16.96
N TRP A 3 28.96 -26.17 17.32
CA TRP A 3 28.04 -27.06 18.06
C TRP A 3 27.17 -27.88 17.11
N GLN A 4 27.73 -28.50 16.05
CA GLN A 4 26.94 -29.37 15.20
C GLN A 4 27.71 -30.63 14.80
N HIS A 5 27.02 -31.77 14.95
CA HIS A 5 27.29 -33.08 14.32
C HIS A 5 28.03 -34.18 15.11
N GLN A 6 28.23 -34.11 16.42
CA GLN A 6 28.81 -35.27 17.14
C GLN A 6 27.83 -36.44 17.35
N TYR A 7 26.52 -36.18 17.46
CA TYR A 7 25.52 -37.20 17.84
C TYR A 7 24.34 -37.35 16.86
N ARG A 8 24.45 -36.86 15.62
CA ARG A 8 23.38 -37.04 14.63
C ARG A 8 23.48 -38.40 13.96
N ARG A 9 22.34 -39.07 13.82
CA ARG A 9 22.13 -40.29 13.02
C ARG A 9 22.73 -40.09 11.62
N GLN A 10 23.74 -40.88 11.26
CA GLN A 10 24.26 -40.92 9.90
C GLN A 10 23.24 -41.65 9.03
N TYR A 11 22.72 -40.99 8.00
CA TYR A 11 21.82 -41.63 7.06
C TYR A 11 22.62 -42.58 6.16
N PRO A 12 22.12 -43.81 5.90
CA PRO A 12 22.77 -44.73 4.99
C PRO A 12 22.95 -44.09 3.60
N ASN A 13 24.07 -44.38 2.96
CA ASN A 13 24.40 -43.84 1.64
C ASN A 13 23.35 -44.16 0.58
N GLU A 14 22.65 -45.29 0.71
CA GLU A 14 21.52 -45.70 -0.16
C GLU A 14 20.38 -44.68 -0.19
N PHE A 15 20.13 -43.97 0.91
CA PHE A 15 19.09 -42.94 0.97
C PHE A 15 19.53 -41.63 0.33
N LEU A 16 20.82 -41.31 0.41
CA LEU A 16 21.41 -40.09 -0.16
C LEU A 16 21.67 -40.24 -1.66
N GLN A 17 22.02 -41.44 -2.11
CA GLN A 17 22.26 -41.78 -3.51
C GLN A 17 20.95 -42.20 -4.19
N LYS A 18 19.98 -41.29 -4.27
CA LYS A 18 18.86 -41.49 -5.19
C LYS A 18 19.43 -41.47 -6.61
N PRO A 19 19.20 -42.49 -7.46
CA PRO A 19 19.61 -42.40 -8.87
C PRO A 19 18.86 -41.23 -9.50
N MET A 20 19.57 -40.14 -9.80
CA MET A 20 18.99 -39.02 -10.55
C MET A 20 18.60 -39.55 -11.92
N THR A 21 17.30 -39.56 -12.21
CA THR A 21 16.85 -39.73 -13.59
C THR A 21 17.32 -38.49 -14.37
N LYS A 22 18.19 -38.71 -15.36
CA LYS A 22 18.79 -37.69 -16.24
C LYS A 22 17.79 -36.64 -16.77
N GLU A 23 16.53 -37.03 -16.92
CA GLU A 23 15.41 -36.19 -17.36
C GLU A 23 15.20 -34.90 -16.54
N ARG A 24 15.67 -34.86 -15.29
CA ARG A 24 15.55 -33.69 -14.41
C ARG A 24 16.69 -32.68 -14.58
N GLU A 25 17.85 -33.12 -15.08
CA GLU A 25 19.04 -32.27 -15.29
C GLU A 25 18.87 -31.39 -16.53
N ASP A 26 18.24 -31.90 -17.59
CA ASP A 26 18.04 -31.17 -18.86
C ASP A 26 17.06 -29.98 -18.75
N ARG A 27 16.32 -29.86 -17.63
CA ARG A 27 15.39 -28.75 -17.34
C ARG A 27 15.80 -27.93 -16.11
N ALA A 28 17.00 -28.16 -15.57
CA ALA A 28 17.50 -27.41 -14.42
C ALA A 28 18.04 -26.04 -14.88
N ILE A 29 17.13 -25.09 -15.09
CA ILE A 29 17.53 -23.67 -15.08
C ILE A 29 17.86 -23.35 -13.62
N ASP A 30 19.10 -22.96 -13.35
CA ASP A 30 19.49 -22.47 -12.04
C ASP A 30 18.60 -21.28 -11.66
N PHE A 31 17.81 -21.45 -10.59
CA PHE A 31 16.92 -20.40 -10.12
C PHE A 31 17.76 -19.24 -9.57
N MET A 32 17.87 -18.18 -10.36
CA MET A 32 18.44 -16.92 -9.91
C MET A 32 17.30 -15.98 -9.48
N PRO A 33 17.18 -15.66 -8.17
CA PRO A 33 16.13 -14.77 -7.72
C PRO A 33 16.33 -13.36 -8.29
N ALA A 34 15.23 -12.67 -8.55
CA ALA A 34 15.27 -11.27 -8.98
C ALA A 34 15.91 -10.39 -7.88
N PRO A 35 16.70 -9.36 -8.27
CA PRO A 35 17.31 -8.45 -7.31
C PRO A 35 16.25 -7.65 -6.56
N ARG A 36 16.53 -7.34 -5.28
CA ARG A 36 15.62 -6.55 -4.42
C ARG A 36 15.57 -5.07 -4.81
N VAL A 37 16.63 -4.57 -5.44
CA VAL A 37 16.75 -3.17 -5.89
C VAL A 37 16.31 -3.09 -7.34
N THR A 38 15.27 -2.31 -7.58
CA THR A 38 14.70 -2.14 -8.93
C THR A 38 15.29 -0.91 -9.64
N GLU A 39 14.93 -0.71 -10.89
CA GLU A 39 15.29 0.52 -11.64
C GLU A 39 14.60 1.76 -11.05
N ALA A 40 13.36 1.62 -10.56
CA ALA A 40 12.63 2.70 -9.90
C ALA A 40 13.31 3.16 -8.60
N ASP A 41 13.99 2.27 -7.89
CA ASP A 41 14.82 2.64 -6.73
C ASP A 41 16.01 3.49 -7.12
N LYS A 42 16.69 3.12 -8.22
CA LYS A 42 17.86 3.88 -8.72
C LYS A 42 17.48 5.27 -9.20
N LEU A 43 16.32 5.40 -9.86
CA LEU A 43 15.79 6.66 -10.37
C LEU A 43 15.01 7.47 -9.33
N ASN A 44 14.75 6.89 -8.15
CA ASN A 44 13.89 7.47 -7.10
C ASN A 44 12.51 7.88 -7.65
N ASP A 45 11.92 7.04 -8.50
CA ASP A 45 10.61 7.31 -9.06
C ASP A 45 9.51 7.10 -8.00
N ARG A 46 8.84 8.19 -7.63
CA ARG A 46 7.77 8.17 -6.62
C ARG A 46 6.39 7.89 -7.20
N ARG A 47 6.26 7.81 -8.53
CA ARG A 47 4.99 7.55 -9.21
C ARG A 47 4.74 6.04 -9.40
N SER A 48 5.78 5.24 -9.55
CA SER A 48 5.66 3.79 -9.63
C SER A 48 5.62 3.11 -8.25
N LEU A 49 4.92 1.97 -8.19
CA LEU A 49 4.88 1.10 -7.01
C LEU A 49 6.06 0.11 -6.96
N GLN A 50 6.84 0.01 -8.05
CA GLN A 50 7.96 -0.92 -8.17
C GLN A 50 9.22 -0.41 -7.46
N ARG A 51 9.10 0.41 -6.41
CA ARG A 51 10.23 0.90 -5.61
C ARG A 51 10.09 0.43 -4.15
N ALA A 52 11.22 0.24 -3.47
CA ALA A 52 11.30 -0.10 -2.06
C ALA A 52 10.39 -1.28 -1.69
N LEU A 53 10.57 -2.41 -2.41
CA LEU A 53 9.78 -3.64 -2.23
C LEU A 53 9.87 -4.23 -0.82
N ASP A 54 10.83 -3.77 -0.02
CA ASP A 54 11.03 -4.10 1.38
C ASP A 54 10.19 -3.25 2.36
N ARG A 55 9.55 -2.16 1.90
CA ARG A 55 8.85 -1.18 2.72
C ARG A 55 7.37 -1.04 2.34
N ARG A 56 6.58 -0.48 3.26
CA ARG A 56 5.20 -0.08 3.00
C ARG A 56 5.18 1.28 2.32
N LEU A 57 4.43 1.38 1.23
CA LEU A 57 4.20 2.62 0.50
C LEU A 57 2.82 3.19 0.87
N PHE A 58 2.71 4.52 0.83
CA PHE A 58 1.46 5.24 1.10
C PHE A 58 1.10 6.10 -0.11
N LEU A 59 -0.19 6.16 -0.41
CA LEU A 59 -0.75 7.06 -1.43
C LEU A 59 -0.94 8.45 -0.83
N ILE A 60 -0.35 9.46 -1.47
CA ILE A 60 -0.51 10.87 -1.12
C ILE A 60 -0.80 11.62 -2.41
N ILE A 61 -1.76 12.54 -2.35
CA ILE A 61 -2.17 13.37 -3.48
C ILE A 61 -1.71 14.82 -3.26
N HIS A 62 -1.48 15.54 -4.34
CA HIS A 62 -1.09 16.94 -4.30
C HIS A 62 -2.29 17.80 -4.73
N GLY A 63 -2.80 18.61 -3.81
CA GLY A 63 -4.02 19.37 -4.01
C GLY A 63 -4.29 20.37 -2.91
N THR A 64 -5.46 21.00 -2.94
CA THR A 64 -5.93 21.90 -1.89
C THR A 64 -6.81 21.12 -0.93
N PRO A 65 -6.32 20.76 0.28
CA PRO A 65 -7.15 20.08 1.25
C PRO A 65 -8.19 21.03 1.86
N TYR A 66 -9.27 20.47 2.36
CA TYR A 66 -10.30 21.17 3.12
C TYR A 66 -9.69 21.80 4.37
N GLY A 67 -9.70 23.13 4.43
CA GLY A 67 -9.13 23.92 5.53
C GLY A 67 -7.75 24.53 5.26
N ALA A 68 -7.09 24.21 4.14
CA ALA A 68 -5.93 24.96 3.68
C ALA A 68 -6.34 26.25 2.96
N SER A 69 -5.43 27.23 2.91
CA SER A 69 -5.60 28.40 2.03
C SER A 69 -5.57 27.93 0.58
N GLU A 70 -6.60 28.28 -0.20
CA GLU A 70 -6.75 27.92 -1.62
C GLU A 70 -5.52 28.27 -2.48
N ASP A 71 -4.71 29.25 -2.04
CA ASP A 71 -3.52 29.73 -2.75
C ASP A 71 -2.32 28.78 -2.75
N ARG A 72 -2.31 27.71 -1.93
CA ARG A 72 -1.14 26.80 -1.85
C ARG A 72 -1.55 25.33 -1.86
N PRO A 73 -1.19 24.58 -2.92
CA PRO A 73 -1.38 23.14 -2.92
C PRO A 73 -0.40 22.48 -1.94
N VAL A 74 -0.92 21.52 -1.19
CA VAL A 74 -0.19 20.77 -0.16
C VAL A 74 -0.36 19.28 -0.45
N TRP A 75 0.59 18.46 -0.01
CA TRP A 75 0.47 17.01 -0.05
C TRP A 75 -0.48 16.54 1.06
N HIS A 76 -1.57 15.87 0.70
CA HIS A 76 -2.58 15.41 1.65
C HIS A 76 -3.13 14.02 1.27
N PHE A 77 -3.92 13.43 2.16
CA PHE A 77 -4.64 12.18 1.90
C PHE A 77 -5.93 12.44 1.12
N PRO A 78 -6.44 11.44 0.38
CA PRO A 78 -7.81 11.43 -0.12
C PRO A 78 -8.81 11.77 0.99
N GLU A 79 -9.52 12.88 0.85
CA GLU A 79 -10.50 13.36 1.80
C GLU A 79 -11.75 13.87 1.10
N LYS A 80 -12.86 13.88 1.82
CA LYS A 80 -14.17 14.29 1.31
C LYS A 80 -14.99 14.87 2.46
N LEU A 81 -15.70 15.96 2.20
CA LEU A 81 -16.71 16.48 3.11
C LEU A 81 -17.89 15.51 3.17
N TYR A 82 -18.35 15.22 4.39
CA TYR A 82 -19.50 14.35 4.60
C TYR A 82 -20.76 14.99 4.02
N ALA A 83 -21.42 14.30 3.09
CA ALA A 83 -22.54 14.82 2.32
C ALA A 83 -23.85 14.02 2.54
N GLY A 84 -23.90 13.23 3.61
CA GLY A 84 -25.08 12.44 3.99
C GLY A 84 -25.00 10.96 3.62
N GLU A 85 -23.81 10.41 3.44
CA GLU A 85 -23.61 8.97 3.25
C GLU A 85 -24.01 8.17 4.51
N GLU A 86 -24.51 6.94 4.34
CA GLU A 86 -25.00 6.13 5.48
C GLU A 86 -23.94 5.85 6.57
N THR A 87 -22.67 5.71 6.18
CA THR A 87 -21.57 5.44 7.12
C THR A 87 -20.32 6.23 6.75
N LEU A 88 -19.50 6.56 7.75
CA LEU A 88 -18.20 7.21 7.53
C LEU A 88 -17.29 6.39 6.61
N ARG A 89 -17.38 5.05 6.68
CA ARG A 89 -16.66 4.14 5.79
C ARG A 89 -17.09 4.33 4.33
N LYS A 90 -18.39 4.37 4.04
CA LYS A 90 -18.91 4.63 2.68
C LYS A 90 -18.48 6.00 2.16
N CYS A 91 -18.42 7.01 3.04
CA CYS A 91 -17.88 8.32 2.67
C CYS A 91 -16.40 8.23 2.25
N ALA A 92 -15.57 7.50 3.00
CA ALA A 92 -14.17 7.26 2.65
C ALA A 92 -13.99 6.44 1.36
N GLU A 93 -14.84 5.42 1.15
CA GLU A 93 -14.88 4.65 -0.11
C GLU A 93 -15.19 5.55 -1.30
N SER A 94 -16.19 6.43 -1.18
CA SER A 94 -16.55 7.42 -2.20
C SER A 94 -15.44 8.44 -2.45
N ALA A 95 -14.74 8.90 -1.40
CA ALA A 95 -13.61 9.81 -1.51
C ALA A 95 -12.45 9.20 -2.31
N LEU A 96 -12.19 7.92 -2.12
CA LEU A 96 -11.14 7.21 -2.86
C LEU A 96 -11.58 6.88 -4.30
N GLN A 97 -12.87 6.58 -4.48
CA GLN A 97 -13.47 6.33 -5.79
C GLN A 97 -13.43 7.55 -6.71
N SER A 98 -13.58 8.77 -6.18
CA SER A 98 -13.50 9.99 -7.00
C SER A 98 -12.11 10.24 -7.60
N ILE A 99 -11.05 9.71 -6.96
CA ILE A 99 -9.67 9.88 -7.39
C ILE A 99 -9.22 8.74 -8.32
N ILE A 100 -9.48 7.49 -7.93
CA ILE A 100 -8.96 6.30 -8.62
C ILE A 100 -9.97 5.78 -9.68
N GLY A 101 -11.24 6.17 -9.56
CA GLY A 101 -12.34 5.74 -10.44
C GLY A 101 -12.90 4.35 -10.12
N CYS A 102 -12.03 3.37 -9.85
CA CYS A 102 -12.44 1.99 -9.52
C CYS A 102 -11.86 1.52 -8.17
N LEU A 103 -12.69 0.79 -7.40
CA LEU A 103 -12.34 0.27 -6.06
C LEU A 103 -12.00 -1.23 -6.06
N SER A 104 -11.81 -1.87 -7.23
CA SER A 104 -11.67 -3.33 -7.35
C SER A 104 -10.46 -3.90 -6.57
N ASN A 105 -9.39 -3.12 -6.43
CA ASN A 105 -8.14 -3.54 -5.79
C ASN A 105 -7.91 -2.88 -4.42
N VAL A 106 -8.99 -2.46 -3.74
CA VAL A 106 -8.90 -1.74 -2.46
C VAL A 106 -9.64 -2.52 -1.37
N PHE A 107 -9.03 -2.61 -0.19
CA PHE A 107 -9.65 -3.24 0.98
C PHE A 107 -9.63 -2.28 2.17
N PHE A 108 -10.82 -1.94 2.68
CA PHE A 108 -10.98 -1.10 3.87
C PHE A 108 -10.98 -1.97 5.12
N VAL A 109 -10.10 -1.63 6.08
CA VAL A 109 -9.93 -2.39 7.32
C VAL A 109 -10.90 -1.87 8.38
N GLY A 110 -11.96 -2.64 8.65
CA GLY A 110 -12.94 -2.33 9.69
C GLY A 110 -13.85 -1.13 9.36
N ASN A 111 -14.76 -0.82 10.28
CA ASN A 111 -15.70 0.31 10.15
C ASN A 111 -15.33 1.50 11.07
N ALA A 112 -14.43 1.28 12.04
CA ALA A 112 -13.98 2.33 12.95
C ALA A 112 -12.86 3.16 12.30
N PRO A 113 -12.83 4.49 12.52
CA PRO A 113 -11.73 5.32 12.03
C PRO A 113 -10.42 4.98 12.76
N CYS A 114 -9.29 5.10 12.05
CA CYS A 114 -7.96 4.89 12.64
C CYS A 114 -7.46 6.07 13.48
N GLY A 115 -8.03 7.27 13.28
CA GLY A 115 -7.65 8.49 13.97
C GLY A 115 -8.54 9.67 13.58
N HIS A 116 -8.43 10.78 14.30
CA HIS A 116 -9.11 12.03 13.97
C HIS A 116 -8.08 13.18 13.96
N LEU A 117 -8.29 14.15 13.08
CA LEU A 117 -7.51 15.37 13.00
C LEU A 117 -8.49 16.55 13.02
N VAL A 118 -8.32 17.46 13.98
CA VAL A 118 -9.14 18.67 14.05
C VAL A 118 -8.52 19.72 13.15
N VAL A 119 -9.16 20.00 12.03
CA VAL A 119 -8.77 21.08 11.11
C VAL A 119 -9.66 22.28 11.38
N GLN A 120 -9.06 23.44 11.63
CA GLN A 120 -9.82 24.68 11.74
C GLN A 120 -10.25 25.10 10.33
N SER A 121 -11.55 25.07 10.06
CA SER A 121 -12.08 25.65 8.84
C SER A 121 -11.91 27.17 8.90
N LYS A 122 -11.14 27.74 7.97
CA LYS A 122 -11.32 29.15 7.62
C LYS A 122 -12.68 29.22 6.94
N GLN A 123 -13.64 29.88 7.58
CA GLN A 123 -15.03 29.86 7.13
C GLN A 123 -15.14 30.23 5.65
N HIS A 124 -15.65 29.31 4.84
CA HIS A 124 -16.28 29.66 3.58
C HIS A 124 -17.69 30.15 3.97
N GLY A 125 -17.91 31.46 3.89
CA GLY A 125 -19.15 32.10 4.33
C GLY A 125 -20.35 31.51 3.62
N ASP A 126 -21.14 30.75 4.36
CA ASP A 126 -22.46 30.29 3.95
C ASP A 126 -23.38 31.52 3.83
N LYS A 127 -23.67 31.95 2.59
CA LYS A 127 -24.55 33.08 2.29
C LYS A 127 -25.99 32.67 2.00
N ASP A 128 -26.37 31.40 2.15
CA ASP A 128 -27.67 30.93 1.65
C ASP A 128 -28.68 30.50 2.74
N ALA A 129 -28.38 30.73 4.03
CA ALA A 129 -29.34 30.49 5.12
C ALA A 129 -30.27 31.69 5.44
N ALA A 130 -30.56 32.56 4.46
CA ALA A 130 -31.42 33.73 4.66
C ALA A 130 -32.51 33.84 3.57
N ASN A 131 -33.44 32.89 3.55
CA ASN A 131 -34.85 33.18 3.22
C ASN A 131 -35.75 31.94 3.43
N PHE A 132 -36.32 31.85 4.62
CA PHE A 132 -37.65 31.27 4.78
C PHE A 132 -38.37 32.14 5.82
N LYS A 133 -39.22 33.03 5.32
CA LYS A 133 -40.27 33.72 6.08
C LYS A 133 -41.60 33.10 5.67
#